data_AF-A0A7C3UPH7-F1
#
_entry.id   AF-A0A7C3UPH7-F1
#
_cell.length_a   1.000
_cell.length_b   1.000
_cell.length_c   1.000
_cell.angle_alpha   90.00
_cell.angle_beta   90.00
_cell.angle_gamma   90.00
#
_symmetry.space_group_name_H-M   'P 1'
#
loop_
_entity.id
_entity.type
_entity.pdbx_description
1 polymer ?
#
loop_
_entity_poly.entity_id
_entity_poly.type
_entity_poly.pdbx_seq_one_letter_code
_entity_poly.pdbx_strand_id
1 'polypeptide(L)'
;MSFKVGIFRNTFESMERMLTLMYENGTKPELAIYDVSHLYNQAYFLETGVLKRPIYLQFVTGILGGINSTPYDIMNLHTAVGRVFGRGGYQWSVIGAGRAEFPVATLGLMLGAHVRVGMEDNLYVLKGVLAKNNAGLVEKMVRIKREFDYEPATPAEAREILDLPARRD
;
A
#
# COMPACT_ATOMS: atom_id res chain seq x y z
N MET A 1 5.58 15.60 -1.62
CA MET A 1 4.48 15.80 -0.65
C MET A 1 4.98 16.68 0.49
N SER A 2 4.16 17.60 1.01
CA SER A 2 4.55 18.48 2.12
C SER A 2 4.33 17.82 3.48
N PHE A 3 5.18 18.12 4.45
CA PHE A 3 5.04 17.77 5.87
C PHE A 3 5.12 19.04 6.72
N LYS A 4 4.72 18.95 8.00
CA LYS A 4 4.69 20.11 8.91
C LYS A 4 6.03 20.86 9.00
N VAL A 5 7.15 20.15 8.93
CA VAL A 5 8.50 20.71 9.11
C VAL A 5 9.42 20.42 7.93
N GLY A 6 8.89 20.03 6.76
CA GLY A 6 9.73 19.70 5.62
C GLY A 6 8.97 19.21 4.39
N ILE A 7 9.71 18.72 3.40
CA ILE A 7 9.16 18.17 2.17
C ILE A 7 9.62 16.72 2.04
N PHE A 8 8.67 15.82 1.83
CA PHE A 8 8.99 14.48 1.35
C PHE A 8 9.29 14.54 -0.14
N ARG A 9 10.58 14.65 -0.45
CA ARG A 9 11.08 14.89 -1.79
C ARG A 9 11.45 13.57 -2.47
N ASN A 10 10.79 13.28 -3.59
CA ASN A 10 11.09 12.16 -4.48
C ASN A 10 11.12 12.70 -5.92
N THR A 11 12.31 13.07 -6.41
CA THR A 11 12.48 13.49 -7.81
C THR A 11 12.43 12.28 -8.74
N PHE A 12 12.15 12.48 -10.03
CA PHE A 12 12.19 11.40 -11.02
C PHE A 12 13.56 10.71 -11.06
N GLU A 13 14.65 11.47 -11.01
CA GLU A 13 16.01 10.94 -10.92
C GLU A 13 16.20 10.05 -9.68
N SER A 14 15.71 10.48 -8.51
CA SER A 14 15.82 9.68 -7.28
C SER A 14 15.00 8.40 -7.37
N MET A 15 13.79 8.47 -7.94
CA MET A 15 12.92 7.31 -8.12
C MET A 15 13.52 6.31 -9.10
N GLU A 16 14.04 6.77 -10.25
CA GLU A 16 14.72 5.92 -11.24
C GLU A 16 15.92 5.21 -10.63
N ARG A 17 16.79 5.95 -9.92
CA ARG A 17 17.95 5.38 -9.24
C ARG A 17 17.54 4.29 -8.24
N MET A 18 16.50 4.54 -7.44
CA MET A 18 16.02 3.56 -6.46
C MET A 18 15.43 2.31 -7.13
N LEU A 19 14.64 2.47 -8.18
CA LEU A 19 14.07 1.34 -8.94
C LEU A 19 15.18 0.49 -9.57
N THR A 20 16.16 1.11 -10.22
CA THR A 20 17.31 0.41 -10.81
C THR A 20 18.09 -0.37 -9.76
N LEU A 21 18.43 0.26 -8.63
CA LEU A 21 19.12 -0.41 -7.53
C LEU A 21 18.33 -1.60 -6.98
N MET A 22 17.00 -1.48 -6.85
CA MET A 22 16.16 -2.59 -6.41
C MET A 22 16.25 -3.78 -7.38
N TYR A 23 16.13 -3.55 -8.70
CA TYR A 23 16.21 -4.62 -9.68
C TYR A 23 17.59 -5.27 -9.78
N GLU A 24 18.66 -4.48 -9.71
CA GLU A 24 20.04 -5.00 -9.67
C GLU A 24 20.26 -5.94 -8.48
N ASN A 25 19.51 -5.75 -7.39
CA ASN A 25 19.57 -6.58 -6.19
C ASN A 25 18.43 -7.61 -6.09
N GLY A 26 17.68 -7.85 -7.18
CA GLY A 26 16.59 -8.82 -7.22
C GLY A 26 15.43 -8.50 -6.25
N THR A 27 15.24 -7.22 -5.93
CA THR A 27 14.21 -6.73 -5.01
C THR A 27 13.03 -6.18 -5.80
N LYS A 28 11.81 -6.64 -5.46
CA LYS A 28 10.58 -6.13 -6.04
C LYS A 28 10.11 -4.87 -5.31
N PRO A 29 9.82 -3.76 -6.00
CA PRO A 29 9.31 -2.55 -5.35
C PRO A 29 7.84 -2.69 -4.93
N GLU A 30 7.53 -2.18 -3.73
CA GLU A 30 6.19 -1.73 -3.34
C GLU A 30 6.14 -0.21 -3.52
N LEU A 31 5.24 0.28 -4.37
CA LEU A 31 5.21 1.68 -4.79
C LEU A 31 4.25 2.46 -3.88
N ALA A 32 4.80 3.32 -3.02
CA ALA A 32 4.02 4.13 -2.09
C ALA A 32 3.31 5.31 -2.80
N ILE A 33 1.99 5.25 -2.86
CA ILE A 33 1.11 6.21 -3.54
C ILE A 33 0.41 7.06 -2.49
N TYR A 34 0.85 8.32 -2.37
CA TYR A 34 0.27 9.30 -1.43
C TYR A 34 -0.79 10.20 -2.09
N ASP A 35 -0.92 10.15 -3.40
CA ASP A 35 -1.86 10.93 -4.20
C ASP A 35 -2.03 10.31 -5.59
N VAL A 36 -3.10 10.65 -6.30
CA VAL A 36 -3.36 10.21 -7.68
C VAL A 36 -2.21 10.57 -8.61
N SER A 37 -1.58 11.73 -8.42
CA SER A 37 -0.42 12.14 -9.23
C SER A 37 0.74 11.14 -9.17
N HIS A 38 0.92 10.44 -8.04
CA HIS A 38 1.99 9.45 -7.91
C HIS A 38 1.77 8.24 -8.82
N LEU A 39 0.51 7.90 -9.18
CA LEU A 39 0.21 6.85 -10.15
C LEU A 39 0.77 7.19 -11.52
N TYR A 40 0.64 8.45 -11.95
CA TYR A 40 1.17 8.92 -13.22
C TYR A 40 2.71 8.95 -13.24
N ASN A 41 3.35 9.22 -12.11
CA ASN A 41 4.81 9.05 -12.00
C ASN A 41 5.23 7.60 -12.25
N GLN A 42 4.47 6.61 -11.74
CA GLN A 42 4.79 5.20 -12.00
C GLN A 42 4.47 4.79 -13.44
N ALA A 43 3.42 5.36 -14.04
CA ALA A 43 3.10 5.15 -15.46
C ALA A 43 4.26 5.57 -16.36
N TYR A 44 4.86 6.74 -16.09
CA TYR A 44 6.08 7.18 -16.78
C TYR A 44 7.20 6.13 -16.70
N PHE A 45 7.46 5.56 -15.51
CA PHE A 45 8.50 4.53 -15.38
C PHE A 45 8.15 3.20 -16.04
N LEU A 46 6.87 2.86 -16.18
CA LEU A 46 6.45 1.71 -16.98
C LEU A 46 6.69 1.95 -18.47
N GLU A 47 6.33 3.14 -18.96
CA GLU A 47 6.50 3.54 -20.36
C GLU A 47 7.97 3.58 -20.78
N THR A 48 8.85 4.10 -19.93
CA THR A 48 10.31 4.10 -20.15
C THR A 48 10.96 2.75 -19.89
N GLY A 49 10.20 1.79 -19.37
CA GLY A 49 10.67 0.45 -19.07
C GLY A 49 11.57 0.36 -17.84
N VAL A 50 11.67 1.38 -17.00
CA VAL A 50 12.38 1.30 -15.72
C VAL A 50 11.59 0.43 -14.73
N LEU A 51 10.28 0.65 -14.61
CA LEU A 51 9.38 -0.16 -13.79
C LEU A 51 8.88 -1.37 -14.58
N LYS A 52 8.74 -2.52 -13.92
CA LYS A 52 8.36 -3.79 -14.54
C LYS A 52 7.05 -4.32 -13.93
N ARG A 53 6.22 -4.94 -14.77
CA ARG A 53 5.01 -5.64 -14.33
C ARG A 53 5.33 -7.07 -13.84
N PRO A 54 4.51 -7.65 -12.95
CA PRO A 54 3.35 -7.03 -12.29
C PRO A 54 3.77 -6.08 -11.16
N ILE A 55 3.17 -4.90 -11.11
CA ILE A 55 3.50 -3.86 -10.11
C ILE A 55 2.72 -4.08 -8.81
N TYR A 56 3.25 -3.58 -7.70
CA TYR A 56 2.55 -3.59 -6.41
C TYR A 56 2.45 -2.17 -5.87
N LEU A 57 1.22 -1.72 -5.62
CA LEU A 57 0.89 -0.36 -5.18
C LEU A 57 0.50 -0.36 -3.71
N GLN A 58 1.04 0.55 -2.91
CA GLN A 58 0.58 0.79 -1.54
C GLN A 58 -0.05 2.17 -1.48
N PHE A 59 -1.37 2.23 -1.33
CA PHE A 59 -2.06 3.48 -1.10
C PHE A 59 -1.82 3.92 0.34
N VAL A 60 -1.18 5.07 0.49
CA VAL A 60 -0.81 5.67 1.77
C VAL A 60 -1.71 6.86 2.03
N THR A 61 -2.74 6.68 2.87
CA THR A 61 -3.79 7.67 3.08
C THR A 61 -3.79 8.24 4.50
N GLY A 62 -4.24 9.48 4.66
CA GLY A 62 -4.41 10.13 5.96
C GLY A 62 -3.14 10.78 6.51
N ILE A 63 -2.05 10.77 5.72
CA ILE A 63 -0.82 11.49 6.06
C ILE A 63 -0.99 12.97 5.76
N LEU A 64 -0.58 13.84 6.69
CA LEU A 64 -0.66 15.29 6.51
C LEU A 64 0.07 15.70 5.23
N GLY A 65 -0.65 16.38 4.33
CA GLY A 65 -0.13 16.86 3.04
C GLY A 65 -0.29 15.89 1.87
N GLY A 66 -0.80 14.68 2.10
CA GLY A 66 -1.22 13.73 1.07
C GLY A 66 -2.73 13.57 1.00
N ILE A 67 -3.17 12.55 0.27
CA ILE A 67 -4.57 12.19 0.14
C ILE A 67 -5.16 11.70 1.47
N ASN A 68 -6.42 12.03 1.72
CA ASN A 68 -7.09 11.71 2.98
C ASN A 68 -7.63 10.27 2.99
N SER A 69 -7.98 9.77 4.18
CA SER A 69 -8.48 8.39 4.41
C SER A 69 -10.00 8.26 4.28
N THR A 70 -10.66 9.11 3.47
CA THR A 70 -12.11 9.03 3.30
C THR A 70 -12.48 7.96 2.27
N PRO A 71 -13.69 7.37 2.33
CA PRO A 71 -14.13 6.44 1.29
C PRO A 71 -14.09 7.04 -0.12
N TYR A 72 -14.40 8.32 -0.28
CA TYR A 72 -14.36 9.02 -1.57
C TYR A 72 -12.94 9.08 -2.14
N ASP A 73 -11.96 9.39 -1.28
CA ASP A 73 -10.55 9.47 -1.68
C ASP A 73 -9.98 8.09 -2.06
N ILE A 74 -10.36 7.05 -1.32
CA ILE A 74 -9.96 5.67 -1.62
C ILE A 74 -10.57 5.21 -2.95
N MET A 75 -11.85 5.50 -3.18
CA MET A 75 -12.51 5.21 -4.46
C MET A 75 -11.89 5.98 -5.62
N ASN A 76 -11.46 7.21 -5.39
CA ASN A 76 -10.75 8.02 -6.39
C ASN A 76 -9.41 7.35 -6.79
N LEU A 77 -8.59 6.92 -5.83
CA LEU A 77 -7.36 6.17 -6.12
C LEU A 77 -7.63 4.85 -6.84
N HIS A 78 -8.58 4.06 -6.34
CA HIS A 78 -8.95 2.77 -6.92
C HIS A 78 -9.37 2.92 -8.40
N THR A 79 -10.24 3.90 -8.68
CA THR A 79 -10.68 4.20 -10.05
C THR A 79 -9.54 4.72 -10.93
N ALA A 80 -8.69 5.59 -10.37
CA ALA A 80 -7.54 6.14 -11.08
C ALA A 80 -6.53 5.05 -11.47
N VAL A 81 -6.27 4.06 -10.61
CA VAL A 81 -5.40 2.91 -10.93
C VAL A 81 -5.93 2.14 -12.13
N GLY A 82 -7.23 1.84 -12.18
CA GLY A 82 -7.86 1.17 -13.32
C GLY A 82 -7.71 1.95 -14.64
N ARG A 83 -7.80 3.29 -14.58
CA ARG A 83 -7.58 4.17 -15.72
C ARG A 83 -6.12 4.23 -16.16
N VAL A 84 -5.18 4.27 -15.21
CA VAL A 84 -3.74 4.48 -15.48
C VAL A 84 -3.04 3.19 -15.91
N PHE A 85 -3.34 2.06 -15.26
CA PHE A 85 -2.62 0.80 -15.51
C PHE A 85 -3.47 -0.27 -16.20
N GLY A 86 -4.75 0.01 -16.48
CA GLY A 86 -5.71 -0.95 -17.03
C GLY A 86 -6.37 -1.82 -15.96
N ARG A 87 -7.01 -2.92 -16.37
CA ARG A 87 -7.77 -3.80 -15.47
C ARG A 87 -6.95 -4.94 -14.82
N GLY A 88 -5.63 -4.93 -14.97
CA GLY A 88 -4.79 -6.00 -14.42
C GLY A 88 -3.29 -5.72 -14.50
N GLY A 89 -2.49 -6.72 -14.13
CA GLY A 89 -1.03 -6.61 -14.06
C GLY A 89 -0.53 -5.74 -12.92
N TYR A 90 -1.33 -5.60 -11.86
CA TYR A 90 -0.94 -4.99 -10.60
C TYR A 90 -1.65 -5.68 -9.42
N GLN A 91 -1.02 -5.59 -8.25
CA GLN A 91 -1.62 -5.78 -6.95
C GLN A 91 -1.69 -4.43 -6.25
N TRP A 92 -2.60 -4.28 -5.28
CA TRP A 92 -2.61 -3.08 -4.45
C TRP A 92 -3.00 -3.36 -2.99
N SER A 93 -2.45 -2.57 -2.09
CA SER A 93 -2.72 -2.54 -0.66
C SER A 93 -3.11 -1.14 -0.24
N VAL A 94 -3.76 -1.00 0.91
CA VAL A 94 -4.14 0.30 1.48
C VAL A 94 -3.80 0.39 2.96
N ILE A 95 -3.41 1.59 3.38
CA ILE A 95 -3.37 1.99 4.79
C ILE A 95 -4.21 3.24 5.03
N GLY A 96 -4.74 3.35 6.24
CA GLY A 96 -5.29 4.59 6.78
C GLY A 96 -4.53 5.01 8.03
N ALA A 97 -4.02 6.23 8.07
CA ALA A 97 -3.25 6.71 9.22
C ALA A 97 -4.12 6.88 10.47
N GLY A 98 -3.57 6.48 11.62
CA GLY A 98 -4.16 6.64 12.95
C GLY A 98 -5.53 5.97 13.07
N ARG A 99 -6.53 6.75 13.49
CA ARG A 99 -7.90 6.24 13.71
C ARG A 99 -8.54 5.61 12.47
N ALA A 100 -8.00 5.86 11.28
CA ALA A 100 -8.53 5.38 10.01
C ALA A 100 -8.03 3.97 9.63
N GLU A 101 -7.05 3.39 10.34
CA GLU A 101 -6.40 2.13 9.98
C GLU A 101 -7.41 1.00 9.69
N PHE A 102 -8.23 0.62 10.67
CA PHE A 102 -9.19 -0.47 10.51
C PHE A 102 -10.34 -0.14 9.55
N PRO A 103 -10.99 1.05 9.60
CA PRO A 103 -12.01 1.40 8.61
C PRO A 103 -11.51 1.36 7.16
N VAL A 104 -10.32 1.90 6.91
CA VAL A 104 -9.72 1.92 5.57
C VAL A 104 -9.28 0.55 5.11
N ALA A 105 -8.64 -0.24 5.99
CA ALA A 105 -8.29 -1.62 5.69
C ALA A 105 -9.53 -2.45 5.35
N THR A 106 -10.64 -2.26 6.08
CA THR A 106 -11.90 -2.96 5.82
C THR A 106 -12.51 -2.55 4.47
N LEU A 107 -12.52 -1.26 4.14
CA LEU A 107 -12.96 -0.79 2.84
C LEU A 107 -12.07 -1.34 1.71
N GLY A 108 -10.75 -1.32 1.89
CA GLY A 108 -9.80 -1.89 0.94
C GLY A 108 -10.07 -3.36 0.68
N LEU A 109 -10.27 -4.14 1.74
CA LEU A 109 -10.66 -5.55 1.65
C LEU A 109 -11.92 -5.75 0.80
N MET A 110 -12.97 -4.94 1.02
CA MET A 110 -14.20 -4.98 0.22
C MET A 110 -14.00 -4.63 -1.26
N LEU A 111 -12.95 -3.87 -1.58
CA LEU A 111 -12.56 -3.50 -2.94
C LEU A 111 -11.54 -4.47 -3.56
N GLY A 112 -11.23 -5.58 -2.88
CA GLY A 112 -10.26 -6.58 -3.35
C GLY A 112 -8.79 -6.19 -3.15
N ALA A 113 -8.51 -5.24 -2.25
CA ALA A 113 -7.15 -4.86 -1.88
C ALA A 113 -6.54 -5.82 -0.86
N HIS A 114 -5.21 -5.82 -0.79
CA HIS A 114 -4.49 -6.21 0.42
C HIS A 114 -4.59 -5.11 1.48
N VAL A 115 -4.22 -5.42 2.71
CA VAL A 115 -4.30 -4.47 3.84
C VAL A 115 -2.99 -4.42 4.59
N ARG A 116 -2.63 -3.23 5.07
CA ARG A 116 -1.52 -3.02 5.99
C ARG A 116 -2.03 -2.38 7.29
N VAL A 117 -1.53 -2.90 8.40
CA VAL A 117 -1.78 -2.41 9.77
C VAL A 117 -0.48 -2.47 10.56
N GLY A 118 -0.30 -1.58 11.54
CA GLY A 118 0.90 -1.55 12.37
C GLY A 118 1.11 -0.25 13.13
N MET A 119 1.98 -0.31 14.13
CA MET A 119 2.29 0.82 15.01
C MET A 119 3.01 1.98 14.33
N GLU A 120 3.56 1.77 13.13
CA GLU A 120 4.03 2.86 12.26
C GLU A 120 2.86 3.78 11.87
N ASP A 121 1.69 3.20 11.58
CA ASP A 121 0.55 3.90 11.04
C ASP A 121 -0.46 4.27 12.14
N ASN A 122 -0.60 3.45 13.19
CA ASN A 122 -1.57 3.64 14.27
C ASN A 122 -1.12 3.00 15.61
N LEU A 123 -1.20 3.77 16.70
CA LEU A 123 -0.83 3.29 18.05
C LEU A 123 -1.97 2.62 18.83
N TYR A 124 -3.21 2.64 18.33
CA TYR A 124 -4.40 2.28 19.11
C TYR A 124 -5.14 1.08 18.54
N VAL A 125 -5.27 0.00 19.34
CA VAL A 125 -6.07 -1.17 18.95
C VAL A 125 -7.57 -0.92 19.10
N LEU A 126 -7.97 -0.07 20.04
CA LEU A 126 -9.34 0.43 20.21
C LEU A 126 -9.29 1.93 20.53
N LYS A 127 -10.42 2.63 20.42
CA LYS A 127 -10.49 4.06 20.76
C LYS A 127 -10.00 4.29 22.20
N GLY A 128 -8.89 5.00 22.34
CA GLY A 128 -8.27 5.28 23.64
C GLY A 128 -7.48 4.13 24.27
N VAL A 129 -7.37 2.97 23.61
CA VAL A 129 -6.61 1.81 24.10
C VAL A 129 -5.39 1.59 23.20
N LEU A 130 -4.21 1.83 23.74
CA LEU A 130 -2.95 1.59 23.04
C LEU A 130 -2.79 0.09 22.70
N ALA A 131 -2.25 -0.17 21.51
CA ALA A 131 -1.79 -1.50 21.16
C ALA A 131 -0.57 -1.87 22.02
N LYS A 132 -0.54 -3.09 22.55
CA LYS A 132 0.62 -3.59 23.32
C LYS A 132 1.84 -3.83 22.43
N ASN A 133 1.60 -4.23 21.18
CA ASN A 133 2.57 -4.52 20.14
C ASN A 133 1.87 -4.57 18.77
N ASN A 134 2.64 -4.72 17.70
CA ASN A 134 2.10 -4.86 16.33
C ASN A 134 1.16 -6.07 16.18
N ALA A 135 1.42 -7.18 16.87
CA ALA A 135 0.60 -8.38 16.77
C ALA A 135 -0.86 -8.12 17.17
N GLY A 136 -1.11 -7.28 18.19
CA GLY A 136 -2.48 -6.92 18.58
C GLY A 136 -3.27 -6.17 17.49
N LEU A 137 -2.61 -5.37 16.65
CA LEU A 137 -3.25 -4.72 15.50
C LEU A 137 -3.53 -5.72 14.38
N VAL A 138 -2.56 -6.61 14.10
CA VAL A 138 -2.71 -7.69 13.12
C VAL A 138 -3.84 -8.64 13.51
N GLU A 139 -3.88 -9.13 14.76
CA GLU A 139 -4.93 -10.01 15.29
C GLU A 139 -6.32 -9.40 15.14
N LYS A 140 -6.44 -8.08 15.41
CA LYS A 140 -7.71 -7.38 15.21
C LYS A 140 -8.10 -7.36 13.73
N MET A 141 -7.16 -7.09 12.82
CA MET A 141 -7.46 -7.09 11.39
C MET A 141 -7.80 -8.49 10.88
N VAL A 142 -7.12 -9.54 11.36
CA VAL A 142 -7.44 -10.95 11.05
C VAL A 142 -8.86 -11.29 11.50
N ARG A 143 -9.26 -10.88 12.71
CA ARG A 143 -10.63 -11.05 13.19
C ARG A 143 -11.64 -10.36 12.27
N ILE A 144 -11.43 -9.07 11.96
CA ILE A 144 -12.32 -8.34 11.03
C ILE A 144 -12.41 -9.03 9.67
N LYS A 145 -11.28 -9.47 9.13
CA LYS A 145 -11.19 -10.17 7.84
C LYS A 145 -12.07 -11.43 7.83
N ARG A 146 -12.05 -12.19 8.94
CA ARG A 146 -12.85 -13.40 9.15
C ARG A 146 -14.35 -13.15 9.33
N GLU A 147 -14.76 -11.97 9.80
CA GLU A 147 -16.20 -11.59 9.83
C GLU A 147 -16.81 -11.50 8.41
N PHE A 148 -15.97 -11.47 7.38
CA PHE A 148 -16.37 -11.46 5.96
C PHE A 148 -15.90 -12.71 5.21
N ASP A 149 -15.64 -13.81 5.92
CA ASP A 149 -15.21 -15.10 5.35
C ASP A 149 -13.89 -15.08 4.55
N TYR A 150 -13.04 -14.07 4.76
CA TYR A 150 -11.71 -14.06 4.19
C TYR A 150 -10.67 -14.59 5.17
N GLU A 151 -9.63 -15.26 4.63
CA GLU A 151 -8.47 -15.71 5.41
C GLU A 151 -7.19 -14.95 5.04
N PRO A 152 -6.26 -14.71 5.99
CA PRO A 152 -4.93 -14.20 5.68
C PRO A 152 -4.18 -15.15 4.73
N ALA A 153 -3.50 -14.57 3.74
CA ALA A 153 -2.62 -15.36 2.88
C ALA A 153 -1.48 -15.97 3.72
N THR A 154 -1.19 -17.23 3.47
CA THR A 154 0.04 -17.88 3.92
C THR A 154 1.26 -17.20 3.29
N PRO A 155 2.47 -17.38 3.86
CA PRO A 155 3.68 -16.83 3.26
C PRO A 155 3.94 -17.31 1.82
N ALA A 156 3.49 -18.52 1.46
CA ALA A 156 3.63 -19.05 0.11
C ALA A 156 2.66 -18.36 -0.87
N GLU A 157 1.38 -18.28 -0.50
CA GLU A 157 0.36 -17.57 -1.30
C GLU A 157 0.72 -16.09 -1.47
N ALA A 158 1.20 -15.42 -0.42
CA ALA A 158 1.63 -14.03 -0.52
C ALA A 158 2.78 -13.84 -1.52
N ARG A 159 3.74 -14.77 -1.57
CA ARG A 159 4.83 -14.74 -2.56
C ARG A 159 4.31 -14.97 -3.96
N GLU A 160 3.39 -15.91 -4.16
CA GLU A 160 2.78 -16.16 -5.46
C GLU A 160 1.99 -14.95 -5.96
N ILE A 161 1.09 -14.40 -5.12
CA ILE A 161 0.27 -13.21 -5.43
C ILE A 161 1.16 -12.03 -5.83
N LEU A 162 2.25 -11.83 -5.10
CA LEU A 162 3.19 -10.74 -5.32
C LEU A 162 4.26 -11.08 -6.35
N ASP A 163 4.24 -12.24 -6.99
CA ASP A 163 5.25 -12.68 -7.96
C ASP A 163 6.68 -12.51 -7.41
N LEU A 164 6.91 -13.12 -6.25
CA LEU A 164 8.18 -13.16 -5.54
C LEU A 164 8.77 -14.58 -5.59
N PRO A 165 10.10 -14.72 -5.57
CA PRO A 165 10.72 -16.04 -5.50
C PRO A 165 10.30 -16.77 -4.22
N ALA A 166 10.32 -18.10 -4.29
CA ALA A 166 10.16 -18.96 -3.12
C ALA A 166 11.17 -18.57 -2.02
N ARG A 167 10.80 -18.86 -0.77
CA ARG A 167 11.69 -18.59 0.36
C ARG A 167 13.01 -19.34 0.13
N ARG A 168 14.12 -18.63 0.27
CA ARG A 168 15.44 -19.25 0.39
C ARG A 168 15.56 -19.77 1.82
N ASP A 169 15.91 -21.05 1.95
CA ASP A 169 16.13 -21.73 3.24
C ASP A 169 17.33 -21.14 3.99
#